data_AF-A0A8T4QI14-F1
#
_entry.id   AF-A0A8T4QI14-F1
#
_cell.length_a   1.000
_cell.length_b   1.000
_cell.length_c   1.000
_cell.angle_alpha   90.00
_cell.angle_beta   90.00
_cell.angle_gamma   90.00
#
_symmetry.space_group_name_H-M   'P 1'
#
loop_
_entity.id
_entity.type
_entity.pdbx_description
1 polymer ?
#
loop_
_entity_poly.entity_id
_entity_poly.type
_entity_poly.pdbx_seq_one_letter_code
_entity_poly.pdbx_strand_id
1 'polypeptide(L)' 'ITKKKNPSSLTYGSKVRARKRGQARGKGNLGRYSKPAISKFKMTGKKSTKKTDLRYECKICKKMHVQRQGFRAKKIEFK' A
#
# COMPACT_ATOMS: atom_id res chain seq x y z
N ILE A 1 3.99 11.13 9.29
CA ILE A 1 4.23 10.10 8.24
C ILE A 1 3.18 9.03 8.40
N THR A 2 2.40 8.75 7.36
CA THR A 2 1.40 7.69 7.39
C THR A 2 2.07 6.32 7.44
N LYS A 3 1.82 5.55 8.50
CA LYS A 3 2.31 4.17 8.60
C LYS A 3 1.38 3.26 7.81
N LYS A 4 1.95 2.39 6.97
CA LYS A 4 1.19 1.38 6.24
C LYS A 4 0.56 0.42 7.27
N LYS A 5 -0.77 0.22 7.18
CA LYS A 5 -1.49 -0.73 8.04
C LYS A 5 -1.17 -2.17 7.66
N ASN A 6 -1.33 -3.07 8.63
CA ASN A 6 -1.19 -4.51 8.41
C ASN A 6 -2.23 -5.02 7.40
N PRO A 7 -1.86 -5.96 6.51
CA PRO A 7 -2.80 -6.55 5.57
C PRO A 7 -3.88 -7.36 6.31
N SER A 8 -5.13 -7.37 5.82
CA SER A 8 -6.21 -8.17 6.40
C SER A 8 -6.82 -9.17 5.40
N SER A 9 -7.23 -10.32 5.93
CA SER A 9 -7.93 -11.39 5.20
C SER A 9 -9.35 -11.00 4.78
N LEU A 10 -9.88 -9.89 5.30
CA LEU A 10 -11.21 -9.36 4.96
C LEU A 10 -11.19 -8.49 3.70
N THR A 11 -10.02 -8.06 3.23
CA THR A 11 -9.91 -7.26 2.00
C THR A 11 -10.32 -8.06 0.77
N TYR A 12 -10.90 -7.37 -0.22
CA TYR A 12 -11.35 -7.98 -1.47
C TYR A 12 -10.22 -8.76 -2.18
N GLY A 13 -9.00 -8.21 -2.19
CA GLY A 13 -7.84 -8.82 -2.84
C GLY A 13 -7.17 -9.95 -2.05
N SER A 14 -7.61 -10.25 -0.82
CA SER A 14 -7.05 -11.33 -0.03
C SER A 14 -7.25 -12.70 -0.70
N LYS A 15 -6.29 -13.62 -0.53
CA LYS A 15 -6.43 -14.99 -1.04
C LYS A 15 -7.63 -15.71 -0.43
N VAL A 16 -7.97 -15.42 0.82
CA VAL A 16 -9.13 -16.01 1.51
C VAL A 16 -10.43 -15.64 0.79
N ARG A 17 -10.66 -14.35 0.50
CA ARG A 17 -11.88 -13.92 -0.21
C ARG A 17 -11.86 -14.27 -1.69
N ALA A 18 -10.71 -14.20 -2.35
CA ALA A 18 -10.57 -14.65 -3.73
C ALA A 18 -10.98 -16.12 -3.87
N ARG A 19 -10.46 -17.00 -3.00
CA ARG A 19 -10.87 -18.41 -2.96
C ARG A 19 -12.36 -18.55 -2.70
N LYS A 20 -12.95 -17.88 -1.71
CA LYS A 20 -14.40 -17.99 -1.46
C LYS A 20 -15.26 -17.61 -2.68
N ARG A 21 -14.82 -16.66 -3.50
CA ARG A 21 -15.48 -16.26 -4.76
C ARG A 21 -15.21 -17.18 -5.95
N GLY A 22 -14.55 -18.32 -5.75
CA GLY A 22 -14.18 -19.23 -6.83
C GLY A 22 -12.93 -18.82 -7.63
N GLN A 23 -12.28 -17.70 -7.29
CA GLN A 23 -11.03 -17.26 -7.92
C GLN A 23 -9.82 -17.93 -7.23
N ALA A 24 -8.70 -18.06 -7.94
CA ALA A 24 -7.47 -18.67 -7.39
C ALA A 24 -7.69 -20.09 -6.82
N ARG A 25 -8.58 -20.88 -7.46
CA ARG A 25 -8.84 -22.29 -7.19
C ARG A 25 -8.39 -23.13 -8.39
N GLY A 26 -7.95 -24.37 -8.14
CA GLY A 26 -7.55 -25.31 -9.19
C GLY A 26 -6.03 -25.52 -9.31
N LYS A 27 -5.65 -26.40 -10.25
CA LYS A 27 -4.26 -26.73 -10.60
C LYS A 27 -3.82 -25.91 -11.82
N GLY A 28 -2.53 -25.64 -11.96
CA GLY A 28 -1.97 -24.86 -13.07
C GLY A 28 -1.79 -23.37 -12.79
N ASN A 29 -1.60 -22.57 -13.85
CA ASN A 29 -1.34 -21.14 -13.74
C ASN A 29 -2.64 -20.35 -13.47
N LEU A 30 -2.69 -19.64 -12.34
CA LEU A 30 -3.83 -18.82 -11.90
C LEU A 30 -3.63 -17.33 -12.25
N GLY A 31 -2.80 -17.03 -13.25
CA GLY A 31 -2.55 -15.70 -13.77
C GLY A 31 -2.05 -14.75 -12.68
N ARG A 32 -2.82 -13.69 -12.39
CA ARG A 32 -2.45 -12.68 -11.38
C ARG A 32 -2.18 -13.24 -9.98
N TYR A 33 -2.71 -14.41 -9.63
CA TYR A 33 -2.51 -15.05 -8.33
C TYR A 33 -1.25 -15.94 -8.27
N SER A 34 -0.72 -16.32 -9.43
CA SER A 34 0.52 -17.07 -9.59
C SER A 34 1.72 -16.17 -9.86
N LYS A 35 1.50 -14.86 -10.08
CA LYS A 35 2.59 -13.88 -10.17
C LYS A 35 3.36 -13.87 -8.84
N PRO A 36 4.69 -14.11 -8.85
CA PRO A 36 5.49 -14.00 -7.64
C PRO A 36 5.33 -12.59 -7.06
N ALA A 37 5.41 -12.48 -5.74
CA ALA A 37 5.28 -11.19 -5.07
C ALA A 37 6.29 -10.21 -5.68
N ILE A 38 5.83 -9.01 -6.03
CA ILE A 38 6.68 -7.92 -6.56
C ILE A 38 7.84 -7.58 -5.60
N SER A 39 7.75 -8.01 -4.33
CA SER A 39 8.85 -7.96 -3.36
C SER A 39 10.10 -8.76 -3.75
N LYS A 40 10.01 -9.71 -4.70
CA LYS A 40 11.17 -10.43 -5.25
C LYS A 40 11.89 -9.67 -6.37
N PHE A 41 11.28 -8.64 -6.95
CA PHE A 41 11.98 -7.72 -7.85
C PHE A 41 12.66 -6.64 -7.01
N LYS A 42 13.93 -6.87 -6.67
CA LYS A 42 14.76 -5.91 -5.95
C LYS A 42 15.09 -4.72 -6.85
N MET A 43 14.13 -3.80 -7.04
CA MET A 43 14.21 -2.42 -7.56
C MET A 43 13.25 -2.06 -8.71
N THR A 44 12.58 -3.02 -9.36
CA THR A 44 11.70 -2.72 -10.50
C THR A 44 10.56 -1.77 -10.10
N GLY A 45 10.56 -0.55 -10.65
CA GLY A 45 9.54 0.47 -10.40
C GLY A 45 9.72 1.35 -9.15
N LYS A 46 10.80 1.19 -8.37
CA LYS A 46 11.06 2.08 -7.23
C LYS A 46 11.64 3.42 -7.73
N LYS A 47 10.80 4.48 -7.68
CA LYS A 47 11.26 5.87 -7.87
C LYS A 47 12.41 6.25 -6.93
N SER A 48 13.40 7.01 -7.44
CA SER A 48 14.57 7.52 -6.72
C SER A 48 14.21 8.40 -5.51
N THR A 49 13.13 9.16 -5.62
CA THR A 49 12.53 9.93 -4.51
C THR A 49 11.04 9.63 -4.41
N LYS A 50 10.49 9.69 -3.19
CA LYS A 50 9.06 9.46 -2.93
C LYS A 50 8.36 10.79 -2.70
N LYS A 51 7.05 10.82 -2.97
CA LYS A 51 6.22 11.95 -2.57
C LYS A 51 5.97 11.87 -1.07
N THR A 52 5.86 13.03 -0.43
CA THR A 52 5.48 13.14 0.98
C THR A 52 4.04 12.67 1.17
N ASP A 53 3.78 11.93 2.24
CA ASP A 53 2.44 11.61 2.73
C ASP A 53 2.33 12.03 4.19
N LEU A 54 1.88 13.27 4.37
CA LEU A 54 1.71 13.93 5.65
C LEU A 54 0.23 14.05 5.99
N ARG A 55 -0.08 13.93 7.27
CA ARG A 55 -1.38 14.23 7.84
C ARG A 55 -1.21 15.38 8.81
N TYR A 56 -2.05 16.39 8.66
CA TYR A 56 -2.06 17.58 9.49
C TYR A 56 -3.22 17.48 10.45
N GLU A 57 -2.93 17.56 11.74
CA GLU A 57 -3.95 17.58 12.78
C GLU A 57 -4.26 19.03 13.15
N CYS A 58 -5.54 19.42 13.07
CA CYS A 58 -5.97 20.72 13.58
C CYS A 58 -5.98 20.68 15.11
N LYS A 59 -5.22 21.57 15.77
CA LYS A 59 -5.13 21.61 17.24
C LYS A 59 -6.47 21.92 17.94
N ILE A 60 -7.40 22.59 17.25
CA ILE A 60 -8.68 23.00 17.80
C ILE A 60 -9.71 21.87 17.70
N CYS A 61 -9.96 21.36 16.48
CA CYS A 61 -11.00 20.35 16.25
C CYS A 61 -10.50 18.90 16.24
N LYS A 62 -9.19 18.68 16.36
CA LYS A 62 -8.51 17.37 16.32
C LYS A 62 -8.76 16.53 15.07
N LYS A 63 -9.40 17.11 14.05
CA LYS A 63 -9.60 16.45 12.75
C LYS A 63 -8.27 16.42 12.01
N MET A 64 -8.00 15.29 11.37
CA MET A 64 -6.83 15.13 10.52
C MET A 64 -7.18 15.36 9.05
N HIS A 65 -6.41 16.21 8.39
CA HIS A 65 -6.50 16.45 6.96
C HIS A 65 -5.29 15.82 6.26
N VAL A 66 -5.51 15.19 5.11
CA VAL A 66 -4.44 14.61 4.30
C VAL A 66 -3.85 15.71 3.41
N GLN A 67 -2.54 15.69 3.21
CA GLN A 67 -1.87 16.56 2.26
C GLN A 67 -2.51 16.44 0.85
N ARG A 68 -3.05 17.54 0.33
CA ARG A 68 -3.72 17.59 -1.00
C ARG A 68 -2.76 17.18 -2.14
N GLN A 69 -1.51 17.64 -2.08
CA GLN A 69 -0.49 17.31 -3.06
C GLN A 69 0.86 17.12 -2.38
N GLY A 70 1.43 15.92 -2.51
CA GLY A 70 2.78 15.60 -2.04
C GLY A 70 3.88 16.14 -2.95
N PHE A 71 4.93 16.71 -2.37
CA PHE A 71 6.17 17.05 -3.07
C PHE A 71 7.18 15.90 -2.96
N ARG A 72 8.17 15.83 -3.85
CA ARG A 72 9.18 14.77 -3.80
C ARG A 72 10.32 15.14 -2.85
N ALA A 73 10.66 14.25 -1.93
CA ALA A 73 11.78 14.39 -1.01
C ALA A 73 12.51 13.05 -0.81
N LYS A 74 13.81 13.09 -0.52
CA LYS A 74 14.60 11.90 -0.16
C LYS A 74 14.38 11.50 1.31
N LYS A 75 14.41 12.47 2.21
CA LYS A 75 14.21 12.32 3.66
C LYS A 75 13.45 13.55 4.17
N ILE A 76 12.60 13.35 5.17
CA ILE A 76 11.91 14.42 5.90
C ILE A 76 12.23 14.21 7.37
N GLU A 77 12.74 15.23 8.02
CA GLU A 77 13.07 15.21 9.44
C GLU A 77 12.21 16.27 10.14
N PHE A 78 11.59 15.90 11.26
CA PHE A 78 10.93 16.84 12.15
C PHE A 78 11.94 17.19 13.24
N LYS A 79 12.23 18.48 13.40
CA LYS A 79 13.03 18.98 14.51
C LYS A 79 12.19 19.06 15.78
#